data_AF-A0A9E3NIW2-F1
#
_entry.id   AF-A0A9E3NIW2-F1
#
_cell.length_a   1.000
_cell.length_b   1.000
_cell.length_c   1.000
_cell.angle_alpha   90.00
_cell.angle_beta   90.00
_cell.angle_gamma   90.00
#
_symmetry.space_group_name_H-M   'P 1'
#
loop_
_entity.id
_entity.type
_entity.pdbx_description
1 polymer ?
#
loop_
_entity_poly.entity_id
_entity_poly.type
_entity_poly.pdbx_seq_one_letter_code
_entity_poly.pdbx_strand_id
1 'polypeptide(L)'
;MKKLKHTLFILLIFFTLIANAQITVYNSYDDYKNKKGESFEGYQDFYATNNNFKLIFKSNGTKTVISCKDIWGFTYKKEYQEGLFRVDRQDNQPCRVLNLGKIVYYENGGAHMSMLKNYSSEATIAFGHFCYLSKNLESDFVPMPAFIVSKSKQKLNAFKDENPQYKALFDCIEKDYDYKKVRICVEAFEK
;
A
#
# COMPACT_ATOMS: atom_id res chain seq x y z
N MET A 1 -37.27 4.78 42.03
CA MET A 1 -36.73 4.82 40.65
C MET A 1 -35.81 6.03 40.47
N LYS A 2 -34.52 5.96 40.83
CA LYS A 2 -33.61 7.14 40.79
C LYS A 2 -32.11 6.77 40.72
N LYS A 3 -31.72 5.73 39.97
CA LYS A 3 -30.29 5.35 39.83
C LYS A 3 -29.91 4.79 38.44
N LEU A 4 -30.63 5.17 37.38
CA LEU A 4 -30.39 4.64 36.02
C LEU A 4 -30.22 5.74 34.96
N LYS A 5 -29.69 6.91 35.33
CA LYS A 5 -29.44 8.02 34.39
C LYS A 5 -27.98 8.47 34.32
N HIS A 6 -27.08 7.97 35.17
CA HIS A 6 -25.66 8.38 35.17
C HIS A 6 -24.73 7.38 34.46
N THR A 7 -25.16 6.13 34.25
CA THR A 7 -24.34 5.13 33.55
C THR A 7 -24.29 5.36 32.03
N LEU A 8 -25.29 6.02 31.44
CA LEU A 8 -25.36 6.25 29.99
C LEU A 8 -24.43 7.38 29.50
N PHE A 9 -24.03 8.32 30.38
CA PHE A 9 -23.21 9.46 30.00
C PHE A 9 -21.71 9.13 29.94
N ILE A 10 -21.25 8.16 30.74
CA ILE A 10 -19.85 7.72 30.77
C ILE A 10 -19.51 6.85 29.54
N LEU A 11 -20.48 6.14 28.97
CA LEU A 11 -20.27 5.35 27.74
C LEU A 11 -20.08 6.22 26.49
N LEU A 12 -20.67 7.42 26.43
CA LEU A 12 -20.50 8.33 25.29
C LEU A 12 -19.11 8.99 25.26
N ILE A 13 -18.49 9.24 26.42
CA ILE A 13 -17.17 9.88 26.51
C ILE A 13 -16.06 8.90 26.10
N PHE A 14 -16.23 7.60 26.33
CA PHE A 14 -15.28 6.58 25.86
C PHE A 14 -15.27 6.41 24.34
N PHE A 15 -16.37 6.75 23.64
CA PHE A 15 -16.42 6.70 22.17
C PHE A 15 -15.72 7.89 21.51
N THR A 16 -15.59 9.04 22.17
CA THR A 16 -14.92 10.22 21.60
C THR A 16 -13.38 10.16 21.63
N LEU A 17 -12.80 9.21 22.37
CA LEU A 17 -11.34 9.00 22.45
C LEU A 17 -10.81 7.95 21.46
N ILE A 18 -11.69 7.23 20.76
CA ILE A 18 -11.36 6.47 19.55
C ILE A 18 -11.33 7.51 18.41
N ALA A 19 -10.33 8.38 18.43
CA ALA A 19 -9.07 8.19 17.74
C ALA A 19 -9.18 8.71 16.31
N ASN A 20 -8.61 9.90 16.09
CA ASN A 20 -8.19 10.40 14.79
C ASN A 20 -7.03 9.54 14.23
N ALA A 21 -7.12 8.22 14.34
CA ALA A 21 -6.14 7.30 13.79
C ALA A 21 -6.25 7.36 12.27
N GLN A 22 -5.24 7.95 11.64
CA GLN A 22 -5.16 8.07 10.19
C GLN A 22 -4.38 6.91 9.57
N ILE A 23 -3.53 6.23 10.36
CA ILE A 23 -2.74 5.10 9.91
C ILE A 23 -3.09 3.88 10.75
N THR A 24 -3.15 2.71 10.13
CA THR A 24 -3.08 1.42 10.85
C THR A 24 -2.04 0.54 10.18
N VAL A 25 -1.08 0.05 10.97
CA VAL A 25 0.02 -0.82 10.53
C VAL A 25 -0.29 -2.27 10.89
N TYR A 26 0.00 -3.18 9.96
CA TYR A 26 -0.23 -4.61 10.12
C TYR A 26 1.08 -5.38 9.93
N ASN A 27 1.39 -6.30 10.84
CA ASN A 27 2.62 -7.10 10.78
C ASN A 27 2.49 -8.27 9.80
N SER A 28 1.28 -8.78 9.61
CA SER A 28 0.94 -9.89 8.72
C SER A 28 -0.30 -9.61 7.86
N TYR A 29 -0.54 -10.43 6.84
CA TYR A 29 -1.80 -10.39 6.09
C TYR A 29 -3.01 -10.78 6.96
N ASP A 30 -2.83 -11.75 7.86
CA ASP A 30 -3.87 -12.15 8.80
C ASP A 30 -4.25 -11.00 9.74
N ASP A 31 -3.28 -10.22 10.22
CA ASP A 31 -3.53 -9.01 11.00
C ASP A 31 -4.39 -8.02 10.22
N TYR A 32 -4.08 -7.80 8.93
CA TYR A 32 -4.90 -6.95 8.05
C TYR A 32 -6.32 -7.50 7.87
N LYS A 33 -6.45 -8.79 7.56
CA LYS A 33 -7.76 -9.46 7.35
C LYS A 33 -8.63 -9.39 8.60
N ASN A 34 -8.02 -9.53 9.78
CA ASN A 34 -8.71 -9.49 11.08
C ASN A 34 -8.78 -8.08 11.69
N LYS A 35 -8.35 -7.03 10.97
CA LYS A 35 -8.31 -5.63 11.43
C LYS A 35 -7.57 -5.46 12.77
N LYS A 36 -6.53 -6.28 12.99
CA LYS A 36 -5.68 -6.26 14.17
C LYS A 36 -4.38 -5.54 13.84
N GLY A 37 -4.34 -4.23 14.03
CA GLY A 37 -3.16 -3.42 13.72
C GLY A 37 -2.85 -2.39 14.80
N GLU A 38 -1.68 -1.78 14.69
CA GLU A 38 -1.28 -0.65 15.52
C GLU A 38 -1.70 0.66 14.84
N SER A 39 -2.41 1.52 15.58
CA SER A 39 -2.96 2.76 15.05
C SER A 39 -2.07 3.97 15.36
N PHE A 40 -1.95 4.88 14.39
CA PHE A 40 -1.19 6.13 14.53
C PHE A 40 -2.04 7.33 14.11
N GLU A 41 -1.78 8.48 14.72
CA GLU A 41 -2.52 9.74 14.51
C GLU A 41 -2.33 10.31 13.09
N GLY A 42 -1.19 10.02 12.44
CA GLY A 42 -0.89 10.62 11.15
C GLY A 42 0.43 10.20 10.55
N TYR A 43 0.54 10.38 9.24
CA TYR A 43 1.79 10.27 8.50
C TYR A 43 2.62 11.56 8.64
N GLN A 44 3.94 11.43 8.78
CA GLN A 44 4.87 12.56 8.92
C GLN A 44 5.93 12.59 7.82
N ASP A 45 6.63 11.48 7.60
CA ASP A 45 7.71 11.41 6.62
C ASP A 45 8.12 9.96 6.33
N PHE A 46 9.07 9.77 5.41
CA PHE A 46 9.79 8.51 5.24
C PHE A 46 11.29 8.72 5.03
N TYR A 47 12.05 7.67 5.32
CA TYR A 47 13.45 7.56 4.91
C TYR A 47 13.59 6.38 3.97
N ALA A 48 14.30 6.60 2.86
CA ALA A 48 14.66 5.55 1.93
C ALA A 48 16.17 5.62 1.66
N THR A 49 16.89 4.59 2.08
CA THR A 49 18.27 4.30 1.66
C THR A 49 18.32 2.85 1.18
N ASN A 50 19.34 2.45 0.41
CA ASN A 50 19.42 1.12 -0.22
C ASN A 50 18.79 -0.03 0.61
N ASN A 51 17.66 -0.56 0.16
CA ASN A 51 16.84 -1.63 0.78
C ASN A 51 16.37 -1.39 2.22
N ASN A 52 16.41 -0.16 2.69
CA ASN A 52 15.98 0.26 4.01
C ASN A 52 14.96 1.40 3.88
N PHE A 53 13.70 1.02 3.90
CA PHE A 53 12.59 1.95 3.93
C PHE A 53 12.03 2.04 5.35
N LYS A 54 11.91 3.27 5.87
CA LYS A 54 11.32 3.56 7.18
C LYS A 54 10.21 4.58 7.04
N LEU A 55 9.11 4.36 7.72
CA LEU A 55 7.96 5.24 7.81
C LEU A 55 8.03 6.00 9.14
N ILE A 56 7.72 7.28 9.12
CA ILE A 56 7.60 8.11 10.32
C ILE A 56 6.14 8.47 10.49
N PHE A 57 5.57 8.03 11.60
CA PHE A 57 4.20 8.32 12.00
C PHE A 57 4.16 9.18 13.26
N LYS A 58 3.03 9.85 13.47
CA LYS A 58 2.73 10.57 14.70
C LYS A 58 1.95 9.66 15.65
N SER A 59 2.39 9.53 16.90
CA SER A 59 1.70 8.80 17.96
C SER A 59 1.86 9.54 19.30
N ASN A 60 0.76 9.86 19.96
CA ASN A 60 0.72 10.58 21.23
C ASN A 60 1.55 11.88 21.21
N GLY A 61 1.44 12.65 20.12
CA GLY A 61 2.23 13.87 19.94
C GLY A 61 3.73 13.67 19.60
N THR A 62 4.21 12.42 19.54
CA THR A 62 5.61 12.09 19.24
C THR A 62 5.78 11.40 17.89
N LYS A 63 7.02 11.32 17.40
CA LYS A 63 7.36 10.58 16.18
C LYS A 63 7.66 9.12 16.52
N THR A 64 6.99 8.19 15.86
CA THR A 64 7.31 6.77 15.86
C THR A 64 7.87 6.37 14.51
N VAL A 65 8.99 5.63 14.51
CA VAL A 65 9.66 5.17 13.29
C VAL A 65 9.42 3.67 13.13
N ILE A 66 8.83 3.28 11.99
CA ILE A 66 8.52 1.90 11.65
C ILE A 66 9.38 1.47 10.47
N SER A 67 10.08 0.34 10.55
CA SER A 67 10.79 -0.20 9.40
C SER A 67 9.82 -1.01 8.54
N CYS A 68 9.82 -0.75 7.22
CA CYS A 68 8.97 -1.50 6.30
C CYS A 68 9.28 -3.00 6.29
N LYS A 69 10.54 -3.38 6.54
CA LYS A 69 10.94 -4.80 6.62
C LYS A 69 10.20 -5.58 7.71
N ASP A 70 9.71 -4.89 8.75
CA ASP A 70 9.10 -5.50 9.94
C ASP A 70 7.56 -5.61 9.82
N ILE A 71 6.97 -5.09 8.74
CA ILE A 71 5.51 -5.01 8.57
C ILE A 71 5.06 -5.63 7.24
N TRP A 72 3.81 -6.07 7.16
CA TRP A 72 3.20 -6.51 5.90
C TRP A 72 2.71 -5.31 5.08
N GLY A 73 2.12 -4.33 5.75
CA GLY A 73 1.51 -3.18 5.09
C GLY A 73 0.84 -2.25 6.08
N PHE A 74 0.21 -1.21 5.55
CA PHE A 74 -0.54 -0.24 6.34
C PHE A 74 -1.70 0.35 5.54
N THR A 75 -2.76 0.75 6.23
CA THR A 75 -3.83 1.56 5.66
C THR A 75 -3.64 3.02 6.06
N TYR A 76 -3.98 3.92 5.14
CA TYR A 76 -4.05 5.36 5.35
C TYR A 76 -5.49 5.81 5.16
N LYS A 77 -6.00 6.65 6.07
CA LYS A 77 -7.31 7.30 5.97
C LYS A 77 -7.20 8.75 6.40
N LYS A 78 -7.44 9.69 5.47
CA LYS A 78 -7.57 11.12 5.78
C LYS A 78 -8.67 11.73 4.92
N GLU A 79 -9.75 12.17 5.58
CA GLU A 79 -10.94 12.81 5.00
C GLU A 79 -11.55 12.07 3.80
N TYR A 80 -10.99 12.26 2.60
CA TYR A 80 -11.46 11.69 1.33
C TYR A 80 -10.45 10.77 0.66
N GLN A 81 -9.32 10.50 1.31
CA GLN A 81 -8.27 9.62 0.79
C GLN A 81 -8.14 8.40 1.69
N GLU A 82 -8.50 7.25 1.13
CA GLU A 82 -8.16 5.95 1.68
C GLU A 82 -7.14 5.26 0.78
N GLY A 83 -6.21 4.54 1.38
CA GLY A 83 -5.22 3.79 0.63
C GLY A 83 -4.69 2.62 1.43
N LEU A 84 -4.56 1.47 0.78
CA LEU A 84 -3.80 0.34 1.28
C LEU A 84 -2.40 0.41 0.68
N PHE A 85 -1.39 0.21 1.53
CA PHE A 85 0.00 0.03 1.11
C PHE A 85 0.46 -1.34 1.58
N ARG A 86 1.08 -2.11 0.69
CA ARG A 86 1.73 -3.39 1.01
C ARG A 86 3.23 -3.25 0.82
N VAL A 87 4.03 -3.88 1.67
CA VAL A 87 5.48 -3.86 1.56
C VAL A 87 5.97 -5.01 0.68
N ASP A 88 6.73 -4.68 -0.36
CA ASP A 88 7.55 -5.65 -1.09
C ASP A 88 8.69 -6.12 -0.21
N ARG A 89 8.69 -7.41 0.13
CA ARG A 89 9.70 -8.04 1.00
C ARG A 89 11.08 -8.11 0.35
N GLN A 90 11.18 -8.01 -0.98
CA GLN A 90 12.47 -8.05 -1.66
C GLN A 90 13.27 -6.77 -1.40
N ASP A 91 12.61 -5.61 -1.53
CA ASP A 91 13.26 -4.30 -1.47
C ASP A 91 12.85 -3.49 -0.22
N ASN A 92 12.02 -4.07 0.65
CA ASN A 92 11.39 -3.45 1.81
C ASN A 92 10.62 -2.16 1.47
N GLN A 93 10.10 -2.06 0.25
CA GLN A 93 9.49 -0.85 -0.25
C GLN A 93 7.96 -0.92 -0.11
N PRO A 94 7.31 0.14 0.40
CA PRO A 94 5.85 0.20 0.34
C PRO A 94 5.39 0.41 -1.11
N CYS A 95 4.31 -0.26 -1.48
CA CYS A 95 3.64 -0.15 -2.77
C CYS A 95 2.16 0.18 -2.49
N ARG A 96 1.64 1.25 -3.10
CA ARG A 96 0.22 1.61 -2.96
C ARG A 96 -0.61 0.65 -3.79
N VAL A 97 -1.67 0.11 -3.22
CA VAL A 97 -2.68 -0.68 -3.93
C VAL A 97 -3.62 0.27 -4.66
N LEU A 98 -3.77 0.10 -5.97
CA LEU A 98 -4.64 0.92 -6.82
C LEU A 98 -5.84 0.15 -7.34
N ASN A 99 -5.73 -1.18 -7.50
CA ASN A 99 -6.84 -2.03 -7.90
C ASN A 99 -6.79 -3.37 -7.15
N LEU A 100 -7.96 -3.83 -6.71
CA LEU A 100 -8.20 -5.11 -6.04
C LEU A 100 -9.29 -5.86 -6.82
N GLY A 101 -8.92 -6.43 -7.97
CA GLY A 101 -9.85 -7.16 -8.83
C GLY A 101 -9.36 -8.55 -9.20
N LYS A 102 -9.55 -8.94 -10.46
CA LYS A 102 -9.03 -10.18 -11.06
C LYS A 102 -7.51 -10.30 -10.91
N ILE A 103 -6.83 -9.15 -10.82
CA ILE A 103 -5.42 -9.02 -10.47
C ILE A 103 -5.25 -7.84 -9.50
N VAL A 104 -4.21 -7.90 -8.66
CA VAL A 104 -3.87 -6.74 -7.81
C VAL A 104 -2.83 -5.90 -8.52
N TYR A 105 -3.11 -4.60 -8.64
CA TYR A 105 -2.21 -3.63 -9.24
C TYR A 105 -1.71 -2.64 -8.19
N TYR A 106 -0.41 -2.38 -8.24
CA TYR A 106 0.27 -1.50 -7.31
C TYR A 106 1.14 -0.49 -8.05
N GLU A 107 1.33 0.66 -7.40
CA GLU A 107 2.27 1.69 -7.83
C GLU A 107 3.28 2.00 -6.73
N ASN A 108 4.35 2.69 -7.11
CA ASN A 108 5.45 3.06 -6.23
C ASN A 108 4.94 3.80 -4.98
N GLY A 109 5.00 3.16 -3.81
CA GLY A 109 4.47 3.74 -2.58
C GLY A 109 5.31 4.92 -2.09
N GLY A 110 6.61 4.95 -2.36
CA GLY A 110 7.46 6.11 -2.03
C GLY A 110 7.03 7.39 -2.77
N ALA A 111 6.70 7.28 -4.06
CA ALA A 111 6.13 8.38 -4.82
C ALA A 111 4.78 8.84 -4.23
N HIS A 112 3.87 7.91 -3.95
CA HIS A 112 2.59 8.25 -3.32
C HIS A 112 2.75 8.87 -1.93
N MET A 113 3.72 8.42 -1.14
CA MET A 113 4.01 8.99 0.17
C MET A 113 4.58 10.41 0.07
N SER A 114 5.41 10.69 -0.96
CA SER A 114 5.87 12.04 -1.27
C SER A 114 4.70 12.95 -1.68
N MET A 115 3.79 12.44 -2.52
CA MET A 115 2.54 13.13 -2.88
C MET A 115 1.70 13.48 -1.65
N LEU A 116 1.52 12.53 -0.72
CA LEU A 116 0.80 12.75 0.55
C LEU A 116 1.46 13.79 1.44
N LYS A 117 2.80 13.79 1.53
CA LYS A 117 3.56 14.76 2.34
C LYS A 117 3.46 16.18 1.78
N ASN A 118 3.59 16.30 0.46
CA ASN A 118 3.71 17.59 -0.23
C ASN A 118 2.38 18.12 -0.77
N TYR A 119 1.27 17.40 -0.52
CA TYR A 119 -0.05 17.71 -1.08
C TYR A 119 -0.02 17.88 -2.61
N SER A 120 0.74 17.01 -3.29
CA SER A 120 0.99 17.07 -4.73
C SER A 120 0.31 15.91 -5.47
N SER A 121 -0.05 16.13 -6.74
CA SER A 121 -0.50 15.07 -7.66
C SER A 121 0.66 14.31 -8.32
N GLU A 122 1.90 14.78 -8.15
CA GLU A 122 3.09 14.25 -8.80
C GLU A 122 4.23 14.04 -7.81
N ALA A 123 5.05 13.03 -8.06
CA ALA A 123 6.30 12.79 -7.36
C ALA A 123 7.30 12.06 -8.25
N THR A 124 8.57 12.39 -8.06
CA THR A 124 9.67 11.65 -8.68
C THR A 124 9.90 10.33 -7.95
N ILE A 125 10.12 9.25 -8.71
CA ILE A 125 10.54 7.98 -8.13
C ILE A 125 12.03 8.04 -7.85
N ALA A 126 12.39 7.89 -6.58
CA ALA A 126 13.79 7.79 -6.16
C ALA A 126 14.33 6.35 -6.22
N PHE A 127 13.49 5.35 -5.89
CA PHE A 127 13.89 3.95 -5.76
C PHE A 127 12.77 2.99 -6.19
N GLY A 128 13.18 1.80 -6.64
CA GLY A 128 12.28 0.69 -6.99
C GLY A 128 11.66 0.77 -8.38
N HIS A 129 10.58 0.02 -8.56
CA HIS A 129 9.83 -0.03 -9.83
C HIS A 129 8.68 0.99 -9.84
N PHE A 130 8.24 1.37 -11.04
CA PHE A 130 7.10 2.26 -11.22
C PHE A 130 5.79 1.61 -10.76
N CYS A 131 5.59 0.34 -11.14
CA CYS A 131 4.39 -0.41 -10.80
C CYS A 131 4.67 -1.92 -10.72
N TYR A 132 3.71 -2.63 -10.13
CA TYR A 132 3.80 -4.05 -9.81
C TYR A 132 2.43 -4.71 -9.99
N LEU A 133 2.43 -6.03 -10.19
CA LEU A 133 1.24 -6.87 -10.15
C LEU A 133 1.37 -7.97 -9.09
N SER A 134 0.26 -8.55 -8.66
CA SER A 134 0.23 -9.85 -7.99
C SER A 134 -1.14 -10.52 -8.20
N LYS A 135 -1.24 -11.83 -7.96
CA LYS A 135 -2.52 -12.55 -8.06
C LYS A 135 -3.53 -12.09 -7.01
N ASN A 136 -3.04 -11.83 -5.80
CA ASN A 136 -3.82 -11.42 -4.64
C ASN A 136 -2.90 -10.71 -3.62
N LEU A 137 -3.48 -10.24 -2.52
CA LEU A 137 -2.76 -9.53 -1.46
C LEU A 137 -1.74 -10.37 -0.66
N GLU A 138 -1.73 -11.70 -0.84
CA GLU A 138 -0.78 -12.62 -0.20
C GLU A 138 0.37 -13.03 -1.14
N SER A 139 0.12 -13.01 -2.45
CA SER A 139 1.09 -13.46 -3.46
C SER A 139 2.24 -12.49 -3.63
N ASP A 140 3.41 -12.98 -4.02
CA ASP A 140 4.58 -12.13 -4.29
C ASP A 140 4.32 -11.03 -5.31
N PHE A 141 5.08 -9.95 -5.19
CA PHE A 141 5.09 -8.87 -6.18
C PHE A 141 5.78 -9.29 -7.46
N VAL A 142 5.18 -8.88 -8.58
CA VAL A 142 5.71 -9.00 -9.94
C VAL A 142 6.02 -7.60 -10.44
N PRO A 143 7.27 -7.13 -10.30
CA PRO A 143 7.64 -5.79 -10.74
C PRO A 143 7.61 -5.66 -12.26
N MET A 144 7.12 -4.51 -12.76
CA MET A 144 7.23 -4.20 -14.18
C MET A 144 8.69 -3.86 -14.57
N PRO A 145 9.21 -4.40 -15.68
CA PRO A 145 10.57 -4.11 -16.12
C PRO A 145 10.77 -2.63 -16.49
N ALA A 146 11.73 -1.97 -15.87
CA ALA A 146 12.15 -0.61 -16.26
C ALA A 146 13.23 -0.63 -17.37
N PHE A 147 13.93 -1.75 -17.57
CA PHE A 147 15.01 -1.92 -18.56
C PHE A 147 15.01 -3.33 -19.18
N ILE A 148 15.55 -3.44 -20.41
CA ILE A 148 15.45 -4.60 -21.32
C ILE A 148 16.02 -5.92 -20.75
N VAL A 149 16.97 -5.84 -19.81
CA VAL A 149 17.63 -7.01 -19.19
C VAL A 149 17.60 -6.86 -17.67
N SER A 150 16.52 -7.31 -17.04
CA SER A 150 16.32 -7.19 -15.60
C SER A 150 15.69 -8.47 -15.03
N LYS A 151 16.00 -8.80 -13.77
CA LYS A 151 15.37 -9.92 -13.04
C LYS A 151 13.84 -9.80 -13.03
N SER A 152 13.30 -8.59 -13.08
CA SER A 152 11.86 -8.33 -13.21
C SER A 152 11.28 -8.86 -14.52
N LYS A 153 12.03 -8.85 -15.64
CA LYS A 153 11.57 -9.45 -16.91
C LYS A 153 11.43 -10.97 -16.80
N GLN A 154 12.36 -11.63 -16.12
CA GLN A 154 12.27 -13.07 -15.86
C GLN A 154 11.08 -13.40 -14.95
N LYS A 155 10.91 -12.65 -13.85
CA LYS A 155 9.74 -12.78 -12.97
C LYS A 155 8.42 -12.55 -13.70
N LEU A 156 8.35 -11.53 -14.55
CA LEU A 156 7.16 -11.23 -15.33
C LEU A 156 6.84 -12.34 -16.34
N ASN A 157 7.85 -12.88 -17.03
CA ASN A 157 7.65 -13.99 -17.97
C ASN A 157 7.16 -15.25 -17.25
N ALA A 158 7.80 -15.63 -16.14
CA ALA A 158 7.34 -16.76 -15.33
C ALA A 158 5.89 -16.56 -14.86
N PHE A 159 5.55 -15.34 -14.41
CA PHE A 159 4.19 -15.02 -14.02
C PHE A 159 3.18 -15.13 -15.18
N LYS A 160 3.56 -14.72 -16.40
CA LYS A 160 2.73 -14.86 -17.60
C LYS A 160 2.47 -16.33 -17.91
N ASP A 161 3.51 -17.15 -17.86
CA ASP A 161 3.45 -18.58 -18.18
C ASP A 161 2.58 -19.34 -17.15
N GLU A 162 2.71 -18.99 -15.86
CA GLU A 162 1.93 -19.58 -14.78
C GLU A 162 0.47 -19.11 -14.71
N ASN A 163 0.13 -17.99 -15.38
CA ASN A 163 -1.18 -17.35 -15.26
C ASN A 163 -1.77 -17.00 -16.64
N PRO A 164 -2.09 -18.01 -17.49
CA PRO A 164 -2.61 -17.80 -18.83
C PRO A 164 -3.96 -17.06 -18.85
N GLN A 165 -4.72 -17.07 -17.73
CA GLN A 165 -5.95 -16.29 -17.58
C GLN A 165 -5.73 -14.78 -17.69
N TYR A 166 -4.50 -14.28 -17.51
CA TYR A 166 -4.15 -12.87 -17.65
C TYR A 166 -3.63 -12.51 -19.04
N LYS A 167 -3.72 -13.42 -20.03
CA LYS A 167 -3.19 -13.18 -21.39
C LYS A 167 -3.70 -11.87 -22.00
N ALA A 168 -5.00 -11.59 -21.94
CA ALA A 168 -5.57 -10.37 -22.51
C ALA A 168 -4.99 -9.08 -21.89
N LEU A 169 -4.72 -9.08 -20.58
CA LEU A 169 -4.04 -7.98 -19.90
C LEU A 169 -2.62 -7.79 -20.46
N PHE A 170 -1.87 -8.87 -20.60
CA PHE A 170 -0.49 -8.80 -21.08
C PHE A 170 -0.38 -8.52 -22.57
N ASP A 171 -1.38 -8.88 -23.38
CA ASP A 171 -1.49 -8.45 -24.77
C ASP A 171 -1.71 -6.93 -24.85
N CYS A 172 -2.50 -6.34 -23.93
CA CYS A 172 -2.69 -4.88 -23.87
C CYS A 172 -1.41 -4.14 -23.44
N ILE A 173 -0.68 -4.66 -22.45
CA ILE A 173 0.56 -4.07 -21.94
C ILE A 173 1.69 -4.21 -22.97
N GLU A 174 1.75 -5.37 -23.63
CA GLU A 174 2.77 -5.71 -24.64
C GLU A 174 4.20 -5.60 -24.06
N LYS A 175 4.93 -4.54 -24.41
CA LYS A 175 6.28 -4.20 -23.93
C LYS A 175 6.36 -2.78 -23.37
N ASP A 176 5.24 -2.06 -23.30
CA ASP A 176 5.15 -0.74 -22.73
C ASP A 176 4.79 -0.86 -21.25
N TYR A 177 5.85 -0.90 -20.44
CA TYR A 177 5.78 -1.09 -18.99
C TYR A 177 5.65 0.24 -18.22
N ASP A 178 5.36 1.34 -18.91
CA ASP A 178 5.01 2.60 -18.25
C ASP A 178 3.77 2.41 -17.37
N TYR A 179 3.81 2.93 -16.14
CA TYR A 179 2.74 2.70 -15.18
C TYR A 179 1.39 3.26 -15.66
N LYS A 180 1.36 4.34 -16.45
CA LYS A 180 0.11 4.90 -16.99
C LYS A 180 -0.51 3.93 -17.99
N LYS A 181 0.31 3.35 -18.87
CA LYS A 181 -0.13 2.32 -19.82
C LYS A 181 -0.63 1.08 -19.10
N VAL A 182 0.14 0.57 -18.13
CA VAL A 182 -0.23 -0.60 -17.34
C VAL A 182 -1.54 -0.35 -16.59
N ARG A 183 -1.72 0.82 -15.98
CA ARG A 183 -2.97 1.20 -15.29
C ARG A 183 -4.17 1.12 -16.21
N ILE A 184 -4.11 1.71 -17.41
CA ILE A 184 -5.19 1.67 -18.40
C ILE A 184 -5.52 0.22 -18.78
N CYS A 185 -4.50 -0.62 -19.00
CA CYS A 185 -4.70 -2.02 -19.35
C CYS A 185 -5.33 -2.84 -18.21
N VAL A 186 -4.93 -2.58 -16.96
CA VAL A 186 -5.55 -3.20 -15.77
C VAL A 186 -7.01 -2.79 -15.66
N GLU A 187 -7.32 -1.49 -15.76
CA GLU A 187 -8.70 -0.98 -15.70
C GLU A 187 -9.60 -1.56 -16.80
N ALA A 188 -9.05 -1.76 -18.00
CA ALA A 188 -9.78 -2.40 -19.10
C ALA A 188 -10.00 -3.91 -18.84
N PHE A 189 -9.03 -4.59 -18.23
CA PHE A 189 -9.10 -6.03 -17.94
C PHE A 189 -10.11 -6.38 -16.83
N GLU A 190 -10.37 -5.45 -15.90
CA GLU A 190 -11.34 -5.66 -14.82
C GLU A 190 -12.80 -5.60 -15.27
N LYS A 191 -13.08 -4.95 -16.39
CA LYS A 191 -14.42 -4.92 -17.00
C LYS A 191 -14.83 -6.28 -17.55
#